data_AF-G3JIS7-F1
#
_entry.id   AF-G3JIS7-F1
#
_cell.length_a   1.000
_cell.length_b   1.000
_cell.length_c   1.000
_cell.angle_alpha   90.00
_cell.angle_beta   90.00
_cell.angle_gamma   90.00
#
_symmetry.space_group_name_H-M   'P 1'
#
loop_
_entity.id
_entity.type
_entity.pdbx_description
1 polymer ?
#
loop_
_entity_poly.entity_id
_entity_poly.type
_entity_poly.pdbx_seq_one_letter_code
_entity_poly.pdbx_strand_id
1 'polypeptide(L)'
;MSTDDGAKRARDLNDALLGVPGYADDTMFFVARYGHKCQSTLRKDDFDTVIQTTHDLSVAMSKPNSQTRVSELRAQVMEILKPFPELVQDYDRFAASARSTAASLGVRRK
;
A
#
# COMPACT_ATOMS: atom_id res chain seq x y z
N MET A 1 23.18 -21.17 21.26
CA MET A 1 23.23 -20.29 20.07
C MET A 1 23.75 -18.95 20.53
N SER A 2 24.95 -18.56 20.11
CA SER A 2 25.56 -17.30 20.54
C SER A 2 24.79 -16.12 19.93
N THR A 3 24.53 -15.09 20.73
CA THR A 3 23.87 -13.83 20.34
C THR A 3 24.55 -13.13 19.14
N ASP A 4 25.83 -13.43 18.92
CA ASP A 4 26.67 -12.88 17.85
C ASP A 4 26.25 -13.37 16.45
N ASP A 5 25.80 -14.63 16.34
CA ASP A 5 25.22 -15.18 15.10
C ASP A 5 23.88 -14.53 14.75
N GLY A 6 23.09 -14.19 15.79
CA GLY A 6 21.81 -13.51 15.63
C GLY A 6 21.99 -12.07 15.12
N ALA A 7 22.94 -11.33 15.71
CA ALA A 7 23.24 -9.96 15.32
C ALA A 7 23.78 -9.87 13.88
N LYS A 8 24.64 -10.82 13.47
CA LYS A 8 25.14 -10.89 12.10
C LYS A 8 24.01 -11.18 11.10
N ARG A 9 23.17 -12.19 11.36
CA ARG A 9 22.01 -12.51 10.50
C ARG A 9 21.03 -11.35 10.40
N ALA A 10 20.82 -10.61 11.49
CA ALA A 10 19.96 -9.43 11.50
C ALA A 10 20.53 -8.28 10.66
N ARG A 11 21.86 -8.05 10.69
CA ARG A 11 22.52 -7.08 9.81
C ARG A 11 22.45 -7.48 8.35
N ASP A 12 22.79 -8.73 8.03
CA ASP A 12 22.78 -9.23 6.65
C ASP A 12 21.37 -9.14 6.04
N LEU A 13 20.34 -9.46 6.86
CA LEU A 13 18.95 -9.28 6.47
C LEU A 13 18.60 -7.80 6.27
N ASN A 14 18.98 -6.93 7.20
CA ASN A 14 18.70 -5.50 7.11
C ASN A 14 19.37 -4.87 5.87
N ASP A 15 20.64 -5.18 5.60
CA ASP A 15 21.38 -4.69 4.44
C ASP A 15 20.77 -5.20 3.12
N ALA A 16 20.33 -6.46 3.08
CA ALA A 16 19.59 -6.98 1.92
C ALA A 16 18.25 -6.26 1.71
N LEU A 17 17.59 -5.84 2.79
CA LEU A 17 16.32 -5.13 2.74
C LEU A 17 16.49 -3.65 2.37
N LEU A 18 17.61 -3.00 2.69
CA LEU A 18 17.90 -1.63 2.24
C LEU A 18 17.94 -1.50 0.71
N GLY A 19 18.29 -2.57 0.00
CA GLY A 19 18.20 -2.64 -1.47
C GLY A 19 16.77 -2.84 -2.00
N VAL A 20 15.75 -2.93 -1.14
CA VAL A 20 14.33 -3.03 -1.52
C VAL A 20 13.75 -1.63 -1.72
N PRO A 21 13.35 -1.27 -2.95
CA PRO A 21 12.64 -0.02 -3.18
C PRO A 21 11.40 0.05 -2.28
N GLY A 22 11.23 1.15 -1.56
CA GLY A 22 10.14 1.32 -0.61
C GLY A 22 10.40 0.81 0.82
N TYR A 23 11.48 0.06 1.07
CA TYR A 23 11.83 -0.39 2.44
C TYR A 23 12.64 0.68 3.18
N ALA A 24 13.64 1.26 2.51
CA ALA A 24 14.52 2.27 3.10
C ALA A 24 13.82 3.62 3.37
N ASP A 25 12.75 3.93 2.64
CA ASP A 25 11.98 5.18 2.76
C ASP A 25 10.62 5.02 3.50
N ASP A 26 10.42 3.88 4.18
CA ASP A 26 9.22 3.56 4.97
C ASP A 26 7.91 3.38 4.15
N THR A 27 7.96 3.44 2.81
CA THR A 27 6.76 3.32 1.96
C THR A 27 6.04 1.99 2.12
N MET A 28 6.77 0.86 2.14
CA MET A 28 6.21 -0.49 2.31
C MET A 28 5.53 -0.65 3.67
N PHE A 29 6.17 -0.13 4.73
CA PHE A 29 5.64 -0.18 6.08
C PHE A 29 4.46 0.76 6.27
N PHE A 30 4.43 1.90 5.58
CA PHE A 30 3.26 2.76 5.53
C PHE A 30 2.06 2.07 4.89
N VAL A 31 2.25 1.39 3.74
CA VAL A 31 1.19 0.60 3.08
C VAL A 31 0.65 -0.49 4.02
N ALA A 32 1.55 -1.22 4.71
CA ALA A 32 1.16 -2.24 5.68
C ALA A 32 0.38 -1.67 6.87
N ARG A 33 0.85 -0.55 7.46
CA ARG A 33 0.19 0.11 8.60
C ARG A 33 -1.18 0.65 8.23
N TYR A 34 -1.30 1.33 7.08
CA TYR A 34 -2.58 1.86 6.62
C TYR A 34 -3.55 0.71 6.28
N GLY A 35 -3.07 -0.34 5.60
CA GLY A 35 -3.89 -1.53 5.32
C GLY A 35 -4.43 -2.18 6.59
N HIS A 36 -3.59 -2.33 7.62
CA HIS A 36 -4.03 -2.84 8.93
C HIS A 36 -5.07 -1.91 9.58
N LYS A 37 -4.87 -0.59 9.51
CA LYS A 37 -5.81 0.40 10.04
C LYS A 37 -7.18 0.29 9.36
N CYS A 38 -7.21 0.16 8.03
CA CYS A 38 -8.46 -0.11 7.31
C CYS A 38 -9.11 -1.41 7.77
N GLN A 39 -8.33 -2.48 7.96
CA GLN A 39 -8.85 -3.78 8.40
C GLN A 39 -9.43 -3.74 9.81
N SER A 40 -8.86 -2.95 10.72
CA SER A 40 -9.35 -2.80 12.11
C SER A 40 -10.57 -1.89 12.23
N THR A 41 -10.73 -0.93 11.31
CA THR A 41 -11.77 0.10 11.38
C THR A 41 -13.01 -0.27 10.56
N LEU A 42 -12.81 -0.86 9.38
CA LEU A 42 -13.90 -1.16 8.45
C LEU A 42 -14.49 -2.55 8.71
N ARG A 43 -15.75 -2.73 8.31
CA ARG A 43 -16.31 -4.08 8.16
C ARG A 43 -15.56 -4.81 7.04
N LYS A 44 -15.56 -6.14 7.10
CA LYS A 44 -14.86 -6.98 6.12
C LYS A 44 -15.26 -6.63 4.67
N ASP A 45 -16.55 -6.51 4.38
CA ASP A 45 -17.03 -6.22 3.02
C ASP A 45 -16.61 -4.83 2.53
N ASP A 46 -16.63 -3.84 3.43
CA ASP A 46 -16.18 -2.47 3.15
C ASP A 46 -14.65 -2.44 2.93
N PHE A 47 -13.88 -3.16 3.74
CA PHE A 47 -12.44 -3.33 3.58
C PHE A 47 -12.08 -3.99 2.24
N ASP A 48 -12.69 -5.13 1.93
CA ASP A 48 -12.44 -5.88 0.70
C ASP A 48 -12.78 -5.00 -0.52
N THR A 49 -13.88 -4.23 -0.45
CA THR A 49 -14.25 -3.26 -1.48
C THR A 49 -13.21 -2.15 -1.63
N VAL A 50 -12.75 -1.53 -0.55
CA VAL A 50 -11.72 -0.48 -0.60
C VAL A 50 -10.42 -1.00 -1.24
N ILE A 51 -9.93 -2.17 -0.83
CA ILE A 51 -8.71 -2.76 -1.38
C ILE A 51 -8.85 -3.06 -2.87
N GLN A 52 -9.96 -3.69 -3.27
CA GLN A 52 -10.21 -4.01 -4.68
C GLN A 52 -10.36 -2.74 -5.53
N THR A 53 -11.11 -1.75 -5.06
CA THR A 53 -11.30 -0.49 -5.78
C THR A 53 -10.00 0.30 -5.89
N THR A 54 -9.14 0.31 -4.85
CA THR A 54 -7.81 0.93 -4.93
C THR A 54 -6.91 0.22 -5.95
N HIS A 55 -6.96 -1.11 -6.04
CA HIS A 55 -6.26 -1.86 -7.08
C HIS A 55 -6.76 -1.46 -8.48
N ASP A 56 -8.07 -1.44 -8.69
CA ASP A 56 -8.67 -1.08 -9.97
C ASP A 56 -8.37 0.37 -10.36
N LEU A 57 -8.31 1.27 -9.37
CA LEU A 57 -7.89 2.66 -9.55
C LEU A 57 -6.45 2.71 -10.07
N SER A 58 -5.53 1.93 -9.49
CA SER A 58 -4.15 1.85 -9.95
C SER A 58 -4.06 1.34 -11.40
N VAL A 59 -4.86 0.34 -11.76
CA VAL A 59 -4.94 -0.18 -13.14
C VAL A 59 -5.56 0.84 -14.10
N ALA A 60 -6.57 1.60 -13.67
CA ALA A 60 -7.17 2.64 -14.49
C ALA A 60 -6.16 3.76 -14.76
N MET A 61 -5.38 4.18 -13.77
CA MET A 61 -4.35 5.22 -13.92
C MET A 61 -3.23 4.86 -14.90
N SER A 62 -3.00 3.57 -15.19
CA SER A 62 -2.02 3.15 -16.18
C SER A 62 -2.56 3.13 -17.62
N LYS A 63 -3.86 3.39 -17.83
CA LYS A 63 -4.51 3.40 -19.15
C LYS A 63 -4.66 4.84 -19.67
N PRO A 64 -4.51 5.08 -20.98
CA PRO A 64 -4.84 6.38 -21.56
C PRO A 64 -6.34 6.67 -21.47
N ASN A 65 -6.72 7.95 -21.40
CA ASN A 65 -8.11 8.43 -21.41
C ASN A 65 -9.03 7.83 -20.32
N SER A 66 -8.49 7.49 -19.15
CA SER A 66 -9.21 6.86 -18.05
C SER A 66 -9.66 7.81 -16.94
N GLN A 67 -9.52 9.13 -17.12
CA GLN A 67 -9.72 10.15 -16.08
C GLN A 67 -11.11 10.05 -15.40
N THR A 68 -12.17 9.82 -16.17
CA THR A 68 -13.52 9.62 -15.63
C THR A 68 -13.57 8.39 -14.73
N ARG A 69 -13.01 7.27 -15.19
CA ARG A 69 -12.98 6.02 -14.43
C ARG A 69 -12.16 6.15 -13.15
N VAL A 70 -11.01 6.83 -13.20
CA VAL A 70 -10.19 7.11 -12.02
C VAL A 70 -10.99 7.93 -10.99
N SER A 71 -11.73 8.94 -11.46
CA SER A 71 -12.56 9.79 -10.60
C SER A 71 -13.70 9.01 -9.94
N GLU A 72 -14.38 8.15 -10.69
CA GLU A 72 -15.45 7.28 -10.18
C GLU A 72 -14.93 6.33 -9.09
N LEU A 73 -13.80 5.66 -9.34
CA LEU A 73 -13.23 4.71 -8.39
C LEU A 73 -12.75 5.42 -7.12
N ARG A 74 -12.17 6.62 -7.26
CA ARG A 74 -11.79 7.43 -6.09
C ARG A 74 -13.03 7.83 -5.29
N ALA A 75 -14.10 8.27 -5.96
CA ALA A 75 -15.35 8.62 -5.30
C ALA A 75 -15.96 7.44 -4.53
N GLN A 76 -15.98 6.24 -5.13
CA GLN A 76 -16.45 5.02 -4.48
C GLN A 76 -15.70 4.72 -3.18
N VAL A 77 -14.37 4.85 -3.17
CA VAL A 77 -13.58 4.66 -1.94
C VAL A 77 -13.88 5.76 -0.92
N MET A 78 -13.99 7.01 -1.36
CA MET A 78 -14.31 8.13 -0.46
C MET A 78 -15.68 7.98 0.21
N GLU A 79 -16.69 7.44 -0.47
CA GLU A 79 -18.01 7.19 0.15
C GLU A 79 -17.91 6.21 1.33
N ILE A 80 -17.05 5.18 1.22
CA ILE A 80 -16.83 4.21 2.29
C ILE A 80 -15.98 4.83 3.42
N LEU A 81 -14.95 5.59 3.07
CA LEU A 81 -14.01 6.14 4.05
C LEU A 81 -14.52 7.41 4.74
N LYS A 82 -15.48 8.14 4.16
CA LYS A 82 -16.00 9.42 4.67
C LYS A 82 -16.35 9.44 6.17
N PRO A 83 -16.93 8.37 6.78
CA PRO A 83 -17.20 8.33 8.21
C PRO A 83 -15.94 8.24 9.10
N PHE A 84 -14.77 7.98 8.52
CA PHE A 84 -13.49 7.70 9.20
C PHE A 84 -12.42 8.71 8.75
N PRO A 85 -12.39 9.92 9.33
CA PRO A 85 -11.50 11.01 8.91
C PRO A 85 -10.02 10.60 8.89
N GLU A 86 -9.61 9.74 9.81
CA GLU A 86 -8.26 9.23 9.94
C GLU A 86 -7.84 8.25 8.83
N LEU A 87 -8.80 7.71 8.07
CA LEU A 87 -8.54 6.93 6.86
C LEU A 87 -8.53 7.87 5.63
N VAL A 88 -9.50 8.78 5.54
CA VAL A 88 -9.58 9.76 4.44
C VAL A 88 -8.29 10.59 4.32
N GLN A 89 -7.75 11.06 5.45
CA GLN A 89 -6.57 11.89 5.49
C GLN A 89 -5.35 11.26 4.80
N ASP A 90 -5.16 9.95 4.99
CA ASP A 90 -3.97 9.24 4.53
C ASP A 90 -4.21 8.45 3.23
N TYR A 91 -5.44 8.41 2.72
CA TYR A 91 -5.82 7.56 1.59
C TYR A 91 -5.05 7.86 0.30
N ASP A 92 -4.93 9.12 -0.10
CA ASP A 92 -4.25 9.46 -1.36
C ASP A 92 -2.75 9.10 -1.29
N ARG A 93 -2.13 9.25 -0.11
CA ARG A 93 -0.77 8.77 0.15
C ARG A 93 -0.72 7.24 0.06
N PHE A 94 -1.68 6.54 0.66
CA PHE A 94 -1.76 5.08 0.59
C PHE A 94 -1.89 4.58 -0.85
N ALA A 95 -2.81 5.12 -1.64
CA ALA A 95 -3.01 4.72 -3.03
C ALA A 95 -1.75 4.93 -3.88
N ALA A 96 -1.03 6.05 -3.68
CA ALA A 96 0.24 6.31 -4.35
C ALA A 96 1.36 5.36 -3.90
N SER A 97 1.51 5.16 -2.58
CA SER A 97 2.50 4.26 -1.99
C SER A 97 2.27 2.80 -2.35
N ALA A 98 1.01 2.34 -2.39
CA ALA A 98 0.61 0.99 -2.78
C ALA A 98 0.93 0.73 -4.25
N ARG A 99 0.67 1.70 -5.14
CA ARG A 99 1.06 1.61 -6.55
C ARG A 99 2.58 1.54 -6.73
N SER A 100 3.33 2.39 -6.04
CA SER A 100 4.81 2.39 -6.08
C SER A 100 5.40 1.06 -5.57
N THR A 101 4.85 0.56 -4.47
CA THR A 101 5.16 -0.75 -3.87
C THR A 101 4.91 -1.88 -4.87
N ALA A 102 3.72 -1.92 -5.49
CA ALA A 102 3.35 -2.95 -6.44
C ALA A 102 4.26 -2.94 -7.68
N ALA A 103 4.60 -1.75 -8.20
CA ALA A 103 5.55 -1.61 -9.31
C ALA A 103 6.93 -2.15 -8.93
N SER A 104 7.41 -1.83 -7.73
CA SER A 104 8.73 -2.26 -7.23
C SER A 104 8.85 -3.78 -7.04
N LEU A 105 7.77 -4.43 -6.60
CA LEU A 105 7.69 -5.89 -6.51
C LEU A 105 7.56 -6.56 -7.89
N GLY A 106 6.89 -5.91 -8.84
CA GLY A 106 6.78 -6.37 -10.23
C GLY A 106 8.11 -6.33 -10.99
N VAL A 107 8.96 -5.33 -10.72
CA VAL A 107 10.30 -5.20 -11.32
C VAL A 107 11.26 -6.32 -10.89
N ARG A 108 11.11 -6.86 -9.67
CA ARG A 108 11.94 -7.96 -9.15
C ARG A 108 11.58 -9.36 -9.68
N ARG A 109 10.47 -9.50 -10.40
CA ARG A 109 10.00 -10.80 -10.97
C ARG A 109 10.44 -11.03 -12.42
N LYS A 110 11.30 -10.18 -12.99
CA LYS A 110 11.89 -10.37 -14.32
C LYS A 110 13.36 -10.72 -14.23
#